data_AF-A0A922IMT9-F1
#
_entry.id   AF-A0A922IMT9-F1
#
_cell.length_a   1.000
_cell.length_b   1.000
_cell.length_c   1.000
_cell.angle_alpha   90.00
_cell.angle_beta   90.00
_cell.angle_gamma   90.00
#
_symmetry.space_group_name_H-M   'P 1'
#
loop_
_entity.id
_entity.type
_entity.pdbx_description
1 polymer ?
#
loop_
_entity_poly.entity_id
_entity_poly.type
_entity_poly.pdbx_seq_one_letter_code
_entity_poly.pdbx_strand_id
1 'polypeptide(L)'
;LLLNYAFYNVRSIVKYTGGGRFLTEFGLCLPDGNPDSINTVECNAVMNAADRNFESWTYWDEYELFPDLNISNIFLKSFSRTYPQSTAGQPVELRFDVDSGVFYYAFVPTQKYCTNVDAALLVAEIFVPMSIHYPYGVRTRFVPEQLYYKMYENNTNLMFVYAPCTLINTNIELMEITIIPNQTQDKHSDNNYSHLPIYSKSVSTLLIVNSLIFSHLSTYFV
;
A
#
# COMPACT_ATOMS: atom_id res chain seq x y z
N LEU A 1 26.70 -1.61 0.73
CA LEU A 1 27.06 -2.42 1.92
C LEU A 1 26.50 -1.83 3.22
N LEU A 2 26.69 -0.52 3.48
CA LEU A 2 26.26 0.17 4.71
C LEU A 2 24.74 0.19 4.91
N LEU A 3 23.96 0.43 3.86
CA LEU A 3 22.49 0.51 3.95
C LEU A 3 21.86 -0.80 4.48
N ASN A 4 22.26 -1.95 3.93
CA ASN A 4 21.78 -3.25 4.40
C ASN A 4 22.16 -3.51 5.86
N TYR A 5 23.33 -3.02 6.28
CA TYR A 5 23.80 -3.15 7.67
C TYR A 5 22.95 -2.29 8.63
N ALA A 6 22.55 -1.08 8.22
CA ALA A 6 21.68 -0.22 9.00
C ALA A 6 20.33 -0.90 9.32
N PHE A 7 19.60 -1.34 8.29
CA PHE A 7 18.33 -2.05 8.49
C PHE A 7 18.50 -3.37 9.25
N TYR A 8 19.60 -4.10 9.01
CA TYR A 8 19.90 -5.32 9.76
C TYR A 8 20.08 -5.06 11.26
N ASN A 9 20.79 -4.00 11.64
CA ASN A 9 21.03 -3.67 13.04
C ASN A 9 19.73 -3.28 13.76
N VAL A 10 18.92 -2.41 13.14
CA VAL A 10 17.63 -2.00 13.71
C VAL A 10 16.73 -3.21 13.91
N ARG A 11 16.61 -4.08 12.89
CA ARG A 11 15.85 -5.34 13.00
C ARG A 11 16.38 -6.25 14.11
N SER A 12 17.70 -6.33 14.26
CA SER A 12 18.33 -7.15 15.30
C SER A 12 18.02 -6.62 16.70
N ILE A 13 18.07 -5.30 16.91
CA ILE A 13 17.75 -4.67 18.19
C ILE A 13 16.28 -4.90 18.55
N VAL A 14 15.37 -4.64 17.61
CA VAL A 14 13.92 -4.81 17.83
C VAL A 14 13.53 -6.25 18.13
N LYS A 15 14.27 -7.24 17.63
CA LYS A 15 14.07 -8.65 18.00
C LYS A 15 14.23 -8.90 19.51
N TYR A 16 15.08 -8.12 20.19
CA TYR A 16 15.31 -8.24 21.63
C TYR A 16 14.48 -7.27 22.46
N THR A 17 14.20 -6.07 21.94
CA THR A 17 13.49 -5.02 22.68
C THR A 17 11.98 -5.02 22.45
N GLY A 18 11.50 -5.64 21.37
CA GLY A 18 10.17 -5.37 20.82
C GLY A 18 10.09 -3.96 20.21
N GLY A 19 8.87 -3.57 19.81
CA GLY A 19 8.56 -2.25 19.24
C GLY A 19 8.44 -2.23 17.71
N GLY A 20 7.99 -1.09 17.18
CA GLY A 20 7.96 -0.80 15.74
C GLY A 20 9.29 -0.23 15.25
N ARG A 21 9.44 -0.12 13.93
CA ARG A 21 10.63 0.46 13.29
C ARG A 21 10.22 1.58 12.35
N PHE A 22 10.89 2.72 12.49
CA PHE A 22 10.58 3.91 11.73
C PHE A 22 11.86 4.70 11.48
N LEU A 23 12.24 4.84 10.21
CA LEU A 23 13.36 5.66 9.78
C LEU A 23 12.91 7.13 9.77
N THR A 24 13.15 7.84 10.86
CA THR A 24 12.64 9.21 11.03
C THR A 24 13.26 10.22 10.06
N GLU A 25 14.46 9.97 9.55
CA GLU A 25 15.14 10.89 8.65
C GLU A 25 16.06 10.15 7.67
N PHE A 26 15.98 10.54 6.40
CA PHE A 26 16.99 10.32 5.36
C PHE A 26 16.87 11.47 4.34
N GLY A 27 17.94 11.79 3.62
CA GLY A 27 17.98 13.05 2.86
C GLY A 27 19.00 13.05 1.72
N LEU A 28 19.14 14.21 1.07
CA LEU A 28 20.15 14.50 0.05
C LEU A 28 20.04 13.63 -1.22
N CYS A 29 18.82 13.46 -1.75
CA CYS A 29 18.53 12.68 -2.96
C CYS A 29 19.09 13.27 -4.28
N LEU A 30 20.32 13.77 -4.38
CA LEU A 30 20.80 14.47 -5.59
C LEU A 30 21.61 13.56 -6.52
N PRO A 31 21.28 13.38 -7.80
CA PRO A 31 22.10 12.60 -8.72
C PRO A 31 23.47 13.27 -9.00
N ASP A 32 24.58 12.52 -9.02
CA ASP A 32 25.98 12.95 -9.30
C ASP A 32 26.54 12.20 -10.51
N GLY A 33 25.70 11.40 -11.18
CA GLY A 33 26.11 10.61 -12.33
C GLY A 33 26.95 9.37 -12.03
N ASN A 34 27.12 8.97 -10.77
CA ASN A 34 27.82 7.75 -10.38
C ASN A 34 26.87 6.73 -9.73
N PRO A 35 26.54 5.60 -10.39
CA PRO A 35 25.61 4.59 -9.86
C PRO A 35 26.12 3.88 -8.59
N ASP A 36 27.40 4.03 -8.26
CA ASP A 36 28.03 3.48 -7.07
C ASP A 36 28.31 4.55 -5.99
N SER A 37 27.90 5.81 -6.22
CA SER A 37 28.10 6.89 -5.27
C SER A 37 27.06 6.88 -4.16
N ILE A 38 27.52 7.18 -2.95
CA ILE A 38 26.70 7.34 -1.75
C ILE A 38 25.62 8.40 -1.96
N ASN A 39 25.88 9.43 -2.77
CA ASN A 39 25.02 10.62 -2.75
C ASN A 39 23.80 10.52 -3.70
N THR A 40 23.75 9.53 -4.60
CA THR A 40 23.10 9.77 -5.92
C THR A 40 22.19 8.68 -6.42
N VAL A 41 22.11 7.63 -5.59
CA VAL A 41 21.19 6.50 -5.72
C VAL A 41 20.39 6.35 -4.41
N GLU A 42 20.54 7.28 -3.47
CA GLU A 42 20.17 7.05 -2.08
C GLU A 42 18.67 6.86 -1.88
N CYS A 43 17.79 7.66 -2.47
CA CYS A 43 16.39 7.65 -2.04
C CYS A 43 15.60 6.43 -2.54
N ASN A 44 15.76 6.02 -3.80
CA ASN A 44 15.19 4.75 -4.24
C ASN A 44 15.87 3.56 -3.57
N ALA A 45 17.19 3.59 -3.33
CA ALA A 45 17.85 2.51 -2.60
C ALA A 45 17.35 2.38 -1.15
N VAL A 46 17.24 3.50 -0.42
CA VAL A 46 16.74 3.59 0.96
C VAL A 46 15.28 3.19 1.01
N MET A 47 14.40 3.76 0.19
CA MET A 47 12.97 3.39 0.16
C MET A 47 12.76 1.93 -0.25
N ASN A 48 13.51 1.42 -1.25
CA ASN A 48 13.45 0.00 -1.60
C ASN A 48 13.96 -0.90 -0.45
N ALA A 49 14.97 -0.45 0.31
CA ALA A 49 15.45 -1.17 1.48
C ALA A 49 14.45 -1.12 2.64
N ALA A 50 13.76 0.00 2.82
CA ALA A 50 12.69 0.19 3.79
C ALA A 50 11.51 -0.75 3.47
N ASP A 51 11.08 -0.80 2.20
CA ASP A 51 10.05 -1.74 1.71
C ASP A 51 10.44 -3.20 2.02
N ARG A 52 11.66 -3.63 1.66
CA ARG A 52 12.17 -4.98 1.93
C ARG A 52 12.21 -5.34 3.42
N ASN A 53 12.27 -4.34 4.29
CA ASN A 53 12.35 -4.52 5.73
C ASN A 53 11.05 -4.17 6.45
N PHE A 54 9.96 -3.81 5.75
CA PHE A 54 8.72 -3.31 6.35
C PHE A 54 8.99 -2.22 7.39
N GLU A 55 9.76 -1.22 7.00
CA GLU A 55 10.13 -0.11 7.84
C GLU A 55 9.57 1.17 7.24
N SER A 56 8.73 1.87 8.01
CA SER A 56 8.20 3.17 7.59
C SER A 56 9.29 4.24 7.67
N TRP A 57 9.08 5.37 6.99
CA TRP A 57 10.09 6.43 6.92
C TRP A 57 9.48 7.82 6.79
N THR A 58 10.27 8.83 7.15
CA THR A 58 10.05 10.24 6.81
C THR A 58 11.31 10.84 6.17
N TYR A 59 11.10 11.70 5.18
CA TYR A 59 12.18 12.33 4.40
C TYR A 59 12.60 13.68 5.00
N TRP A 60 13.88 14.04 4.85
CA TRP A 60 14.49 15.31 5.28
C TRP A 60 15.18 16.02 4.09
N ASP A 61 14.91 17.29 3.73
CA ASP A 61 13.84 18.21 4.15
C ASP A 61 13.08 18.68 2.89
N GLU A 62 11.77 18.91 3.03
CA GLU A 62 10.76 19.08 1.96
C GLU A 62 10.95 20.37 1.13
N TYR A 63 11.69 21.35 1.65
CA TYR A 63 11.68 22.75 1.18
C TYR A 63 11.98 22.95 -0.31
N GLU A 64 12.64 22.01 -1.00
CA GLU A 64 13.02 22.15 -2.41
C GLU A 64 12.72 20.93 -3.31
N LEU A 65 12.07 19.86 -2.81
CA LEU A 65 11.87 18.65 -3.62
C LEU A 65 10.72 18.76 -4.63
N PHE A 66 9.67 19.49 -4.27
CA PHE A 66 8.45 19.60 -5.09
C PHE A 66 8.08 21.06 -5.38
N PRO A 67 9.01 21.90 -5.88
CA PRO A 67 8.74 23.31 -6.16
C PRO A 67 7.63 23.46 -7.20
N ASP A 68 7.54 22.50 -8.12
CA ASP A 68 6.44 22.33 -9.07
C ASP A 68 5.93 20.88 -9.02
N LEU A 69 4.63 20.70 -8.75
CA LEU A 69 3.93 19.41 -8.81
C LEU A 69 3.72 19.00 -10.28
N ASN A 70 4.81 18.63 -10.94
CA ASN A 70 4.80 18.12 -12.31
C ASN A 70 4.99 16.60 -12.31
N ILE A 71 4.13 15.87 -13.02
CA ILE A 71 4.23 14.40 -13.17
C ILE A 71 5.54 13.91 -13.81
N SER A 72 6.25 14.81 -14.52
CA SER A 72 7.58 14.54 -15.08
C SER A 72 8.71 14.71 -14.06
N ASN A 73 8.40 15.17 -12.84
CA ASN A 73 9.36 15.32 -11.76
C ASN A 73 9.77 13.93 -11.25
N ILE A 74 11.05 13.60 -11.43
CA ILE A 74 11.65 12.32 -11.03
C ILE A 74 11.55 12.06 -9.51
N PHE A 75 11.57 13.12 -8.69
CA PHE A 75 11.37 13.03 -7.25
C PHE A 75 9.92 12.68 -6.95
N LEU A 76 8.97 13.38 -7.58
CA LEU A 76 7.56 13.09 -7.39
C LEU A 76 7.23 11.63 -7.74
N LYS A 77 7.82 11.11 -8.83
CA LYS A 77 7.70 9.70 -9.22
C LYS A 77 8.29 8.75 -8.16
N SER A 78 9.46 9.08 -7.61
CA SER A 78 10.15 8.25 -6.61
C SER A 78 9.44 8.16 -5.27
N PHE A 79 8.88 9.28 -4.79
CA PHE A 79 8.18 9.37 -3.50
C PHE A 79 6.72 8.92 -3.57
N SER A 80 6.08 9.05 -4.72
CA SER A 80 4.70 8.59 -4.92
C SER A 80 4.69 7.08 -5.17
N ARG A 81 4.92 6.29 -4.13
CA ARG A 81 5.01 4.83 -4.21
C ARG A 81 3.64 4.19 -4.03
N THR A 82 3.45 2.99 -4.59
CA THR A 82 2.29 2.16 -4.20
C THR A 82 2.66 1.39 -2.94
N TYR A 83 1.83 1.47 -1.90
CA TYR A 83 2.12 0.81 -0.62
C TYR A 83 0.84 0.48 0.16
N PRO A 84 0.84 -0.60 0.97
CA PRO A 84 -0.26 -0.89 1.88
C PRO A 84 -0.28 0.12 3.04
N GLN A 85 -1.37 0.87 3.18
CA GLN A 85 -1.62 1.75 4.33
C GLN A 85 -2.11 0.95 5.55
N SER A 86 -2.89 -0.11 5.31
CA SER A 86 -3.36 -1.02 6.35
C SER A 86 -3.43 -2.44 5.80
N THR A 87 -3.24 -3.44 6.67
CA THR A 87 -3.36 -4.86 6.30
C THR A 87 -3.90 -5.67 7.46
N ALA A 88 -4.89 -6.52 7.20
CA ALA A 88 -5.47 -7.45 8.17
C ALA A 88 -4.65 -8.75 8.23
N GLY A 89 -3.36 -8.62 8.53
CA GLY A 89 -2.42 -9.72 8.39
C GLY A 89 -1.01 -9.35 8.83
N GLN A 90 -0.13 -10.35 8.81
CA GLN A 90 1.30 -10.17 9.01
C GLN A 90 1.99 -9.98 7.65
N PRO A 91 2.59 -8.82 7.36
CA PRO A 91 3.33 -8.59 6.11
C PRO A 91 4.49 -9.58 5.94
N VAL A 92 4.70 -10.06 4.70
CA VAL A 92 5.73 -11.05 4.34
C VAL A 92 6.72 -10.50 3.32
N GLU A 93 6.22 -9.88 2.24
CA GLU A 93 7.08 -9.27 1.21
C GLU A 93 6.39 -8.05 0.61
N LEU A 94 7.17 -6.99 0.36
CA LEU A 94 6.72 -5.77 -0.30
C LEU A 94 7.78 -5.34 -1.31
N ARG A 95 7.33 -5.05 -2.54
CA ARG A 95 8.17 -4.51 -3.60
C ARG A 95 7.37 -3.54 -4.45
N PHE A 96 7.93 -2.36 -4.69
CA PHE A 96 7.45 -1.42 -5.69
C PHE A 96 8.59 -1.04 -6.63
N ASP A 97 8.38 -1.26 -7.92
CA ASP A 97 9.29 -0.80 -8.98
C ASP A 97 8.84 0.59 -9.46
N VAL A 98 9.64 1.60 -9.15
CA VAL A 98 9.34 3.00 -9.49
C VAL A 98 9.38 3.24 -10.99
N ASP A 99 10.19 2.49 -11.74
CA ASP A 99 10.35 2.72 -13.17
C ASP A 99 9.16 2.14 -13.94
N SER A 100 8.80 0.89 -13.63
CA SER A 100 7.73 0.16 -14.28
C SER A 100 6.36 0.33 -13.62
N GLY A 101 6.28 0.94 -12.44
CA GLY A 101 5.05 1.05 -11.63
C GLY A 101 4.50 -0.30 -11.15
N VAL A 102 5.29 -1.38 -11.19
CA VAL A 102 4.81 -2.71 -10.77
C VAL A 102 4.91 -2.83 -9.26
N PHE A 103 3.79 -3.14 -8.63
CA PHE A 103 3.68 -3.39 -7.20
C PHE A 103 3.42 -4.86 -6.92
N TYR A 104 4.09 -5.39 -5.90
CA TYR A 104 3.86 -6.71 -5.34
C TYR A 104 3.82 -6.63 -3.82
N TYR A 105 2.83 -7.28 -3.23
CA TYR A 105 2.67 -7.36 -1.78
C TYR A 105 2.13 -8.72 -1.36
N ALA A 106 2.73 -9.31 -0.33
CA ALA A 106 2.31 -10.57 0.24
C ALA A 106 2.20 -10.48 1.77
N PHE A 107 1.19 -11.13 2.33
CA PHE A 107 0.95 -11.17 3.77
C PHE A 107 0.22 -12.45 4.20
N VAL A 108 0.42 -12.86 5.45
CA VAL A 108 -0.34 -13.96 6.08
C VAL A 108 -1.57 -13.37 6.77
N PRO A 109 -2.81 -13.79 6.43
CA PRO A 109 -3.99 -13.26 7.10
C PRO A 109 -4.01 -13.64 8.58
N THR A 110 -4.34 -12.69 9.46
CA THR A 110 -4.49 -12.96 10.91
C THR A 110 -5.87 -13.53 11.22
N GLN A 111 -6.89 -13.09 10.50
CA GLN A 111 -8.25 -13.64 10.62
C GLN A 111 -8.33 -14.99 9.92
N LYS A 112 -8.61 -16.05 10.68
CA LYS A 112 -8.74 -17.43 10.16
C LYS A 112 -10.17 -17.93 10.03
N TYR A 113 -11.13 -17.15 10.53
CA TYR A 113 -12.54 -17.53 10.56
C TYR A 113 -13.42 -16.34 10.21
N CYS A 114 -14.44 -16.56 9.40
CA CYS A 114 -15.52 -15.60 9.20
C CYS A 114 -16.87 -16.26 9.44
N THR A 115 -17.71 -15.60 10.24
CA THR A 115 -19.00 -16.13 10.69
C THR A 115 -20.15 -15.85 9.74
N ASN A 116 -20.08 -14.79 8.94
CA ASN A 116 -21.09 -14.45 7.94
C ASN A 116 -20.56 -14.80 6.54
N VAL A 117 -21.02 -15.91 5.96
CA VAL A 117 -20.55 -16.41 4.66
C VAL A 117 -20.84 -15.46 3.49
N ASP A 118 -21.87 -14.62 3.62
CA ASP A 118 -22.26 -13.63 2.61
C ASP A 118 -21.47 -12.31 2.77
N ALA A 119 -20.67 -12.18 3.82
CA ALA A 119 -19.82 -11.02 4.03
C ALA A 119 -18.48 -11.15 3.29
N ALA A 120 -17.84 -10.00 3.11
CA ALA A 120 -16.47 -9.90 2.67
C ALA A 120 -15.66 -9.11 3.69
N LEU A 121 -14.43 -9.55 3.92
CA LEU A 121 -13.51 -8.93 4.85
C LEU A 121 -12.56 -8.02 4.10
N LEU A 122 -12.42 -6.77 4.55
CA LEU A 122 -11.37 -5.87 4.09
C LEU A 122 -10.03 -6.40 4.59
N VAL A 123 -9.14 -6.78 3.68
CA VAL A 123 -7.86 -7.40 4.02
C VAL A 123 -6.66 -6.47 3.79
N ALA A 124 -6.78 -5.48 2.90
CA ALA A 124 -5.77 -4.46 2.72
C ALA A 124 -6.37 -3.15 2.18
N GLU A 125 -5.82 -2.03 2.64
CA GLU A 125 -5.99 -0.71 2.02
C GLU A 125 -4.66 -0.30 1.41
N ILE A 126 -4.64 -0.02 0.12
CA ILE A 126 -3.43 0.23 -0.65
C ILE A 126 -3.53 1.61 -1.27
N PHE A 127 -2.53 2.46 -1.00
CA PHE A 127 -2.37 3.70 -1.74
C PHE A 127 -1.82 3.40 -3.13
N VAL A 128 -2.52 3.89 -4.15
CA VAL A 128 -2.24 3.67 -5.57
C VAL A 128 -2.17 5.04 -6.25
N PRO A 129 -0.97 5.59 -6.53
CA PRO A 129 -0.79 6.92 -7.12
C PRO A 129 -1.18 6.95 -8.61
N MET A 130 -2.49 7.03 -8.87
CA MET A 130 -3.06 6.84 -10.22
C MET A 130 -2.50 7.81 -11.25
N SER A 131 -2.43 9.09 -10.91
CA SER A 131 -1.96 10.13 -11.85
C SER A 131 -0.47 10.06 -12.18
N ILE A 132 0.31 9.28 -11.42
CA ILE A 132 1.78 9.27 -11.51
C ILE A 132 2.28 7.96 -12.11
N HIS A 133 1.84 6.83 -11.58
CA HIS A 133 2.30 5.51 -12.02
C HIS A 133 1.27 4.74 -12.86
N TYR A 134 0.00 5.14 -12.82
CA TYR A 134 -1.10 4.39 -13.45
C TYR A 134 -2.05 5.29 -14.26
N PRO A 135 -1.53 6.16 -15.16
CA PRO A 135 -2.36 7.15 -15.86
C PRO A 135 -3.42 6.52 -16.77
N TYR A 136 -3.24 5.26 -17.16
CA TYR A 136 -4.18 4.48 -17.98
C TYR A 136 -4.92 3.39 -17.20
N GLY A 137 -4.87 3.46 -15.86
CA GLY A 137 -5.44 2.46 -14.97
C GLY A 137 -4.49 1.31 -14.65
N VAL A 138 -5.05 0.31 -13.96
CA VAL A 138 -4.33 -0.84 -13.40
C VAL A 138 -4.95 -2.14 -13.85
N ARG A 139 -4.10 -3.17 -13.94
CA ARG A 139 -4.52 -4.58 -13.93
C ARG A 139 -3.99 -5.24 -12.67
N THR A 140 -4.81 -6.07 -12.04
CA THR A 140 -4.42 -6.79 -10.81
C THR A 140 -4.25 -8.27 -11.06
N ARG A 141 -3.40 -8.91 -10.24
CA ARG A 141 -3.35 -10.37 -10.08
C ARG A 141 -3.39 -10.67 -8.60
N PHE A 142 -4.25 -11.60 -8.23
CA PHE A 142 -4.42 -12.00 -6.83
C PHE A 142 -4.13 -13.47 -6.65
N VAL A 143 -3.50 -13.78 -5.54
CA VAL A 143 -3.44 -15.13 -4.99
C VAL A 143 -3.96 -15.04 -3.57
N PRO A 144 -5.03 -15.74 -3.22
CA PRO A 144 -5.89 -16.54 -4.10
C PRO A 144 -6.72 -15.67 -5.06
N GLU A 145 -7.18 -16.24 -6.19
CA GLU A 145 -7.86 -15.51 -7.26
C GLU A 145 -9.23 -14.93 -6.86
N GLN A 146 -9.83 -15.44 -5.78
CA GLN A 146 -11.12 -14.98 -5.27
C GLN A 146 -11.04 -13.65 -4.53
N LEU A 147 -9.84 -13.12 -4.28
CA LEU A 147 -9.71 -11.75 -3.81
C LEU A 147 -10.22 -10.80 -4.90
N TYR A 148 -10.81 -9.70 -4.47
CA TYR A 148 -11.25 -8.65 -5.37
C TYR A 148 -11.00 -7.29 -4.72
N TYR A 149 -11.05 -6.23 -5.52
CA TYR A 149 -10.83 -4.88 -5.02
C TYR A 149 -11.97 -3.94 -5.38
N LYS A 150 -12.05 -2.83 -4.64
CA LYS A 150 -12.88 -1.68 -4.96
C LYS A 150 -12.02 -0.42 -4.92
N MET A 151 -12.33 0.51 -5.81
CA MET A 151 -11.84 1.88 -5.79
C MET A 151 -13.05 2.80 -5.85
N TYR A 152 -13.08 3.84 -5.03
CA TYR A 152 -14.22 4.75 -4.94
C TYR A 152 -13.98 6.00 -5.78
N GLU A 153 -15.02 6.52 -6.43
CA GLU A 153 -14.91 7.67 -7.36
C GLU A 153 -14.34 8.93 -6.69
N ASN A 154 -14.63 9.13 -5.40
CA ASN A 154 -14.13 10.25 -4.61
C ASN A 154 -12.71 10.04 -4.05
N ASN A 155 -12.16 8.83 -4.19
CA ASN A 155 -10.82 8.51 -3.74
C ASN A 155 -10.17 7.48 -4.69
N THR A 156 -9.83 7.95 -5.88
CA THR A 156 -9.21 7.14 -6.92
C THR A 156 -7.80 6.69 -6.58
N ASN A 157 -7.18 7.19 -5.50
CA ASN A 157 -5.85 6.77 -5.10
C ASN A 157 -5.84 5.73 -3.97
N LEU A 158 -7.01 5.22 -3.55
CA LEU A 158 -7.09 4.13 -2.59
C LEU A 158 -7.77 2.91 -3.20
N MET A 159 -7.09 1.76 -3.09
CA MET A 159 -7.60 0.45 -3.45
C MET A 159 -7.90 -0.33 -2.17
N PHE A 160 -9.15 -0.78 -2.05
CA PHE A 160 -9.64 -1.59 -0.93
C PHE A 160 -9.75 -3.04 -1.39
N VAL A 161 -8.93 -3.93 -0.84
CA VAL A 161 -8.88 -5.34 -1.24
C VAL A 161 -9.67 -6.18 -0.24
N TYR A 162 -10.55 -7.03 -0.76
CA TYR A 162 -11.47 -7.84 0.02
C TYR A 162 -11.25 -9.33 -0.22
N ALA A 163 -11.42 -10.11 0.85
CA ALA A 163 -11.51 -11.56 0.81
C ALA A 163 -12.95 -12.00 1.11
N PRO A 164 -13.58 -12.83 0.27
CA PRO A 164 -14.85 -13.48 0.61
C PRO A 164 -14.73 -14.29 1.90
N CYS A 165 -15.76 -14.31 2.74
CA CYS A 165 -15.70 -15.09 3.98
C CYS A 165 -15.54 -16.60 3.77
N THR A 166 -16.06 -17.12 2.65
CA THR A 166 -15.84 -18.51 2.21
C THR A 166 -14.37 -18.84 2.01
N LEU A 167 -13.58 -17.86 1.53
CA LEU A 167 -12.15 -18.00 1.31
C LEU A 167 -11.38 -18.06 2.64
N ILE A 168 -11.71 -17.18 3.59
CA ILE A 168 -11.02 -17.11 4.88
C ILE A 168 -11.10 -18.42 5.67
N ASN A 169 -12.23 -19.13 5.58
CA ASN A 169 -12.45 -20.40 6.27
C ASN A 169 -11.63 -21.58 5.69
N THR A 170 -10.87 -21.38 4.60
CA THR A 170 -10.07 -22.43 3.96
C THR A 170 -8.62 -22.55 4.46
N ASN A 171 -8.28 -21.85 5.56
CA ASN A 171 -6.92 -21.81 6.12
C ASN A 171 -5.87 -21.29 5.12
N ILE A 172 -6.05 -20.07 4.66
CA ILE A 172 -5.10 -19.42 3.74
C ILE A 172 -3.79 -19.11 4.45
N GLU A 173 -2.70 -19.64 3.92
CA GLU A 173 -1.34 -19.42 4.44
C GLU A 173 -0.70 -18.14 3.91
N LEU A 174 -1.11 -17.67 2.72
CA LEU A 174 -0.55 -16.49 2.08
C LEU A 174 -1.58 -15.83 1.16
N MET A 175 -1.63 -14.49 1.22
CA MET A 175 -2.32 -13.65 0.25
C MET A 175 -1.28 -12.81 -0.49
N GLU A 176 -1.37 -12.76 -1.81
CA GLU A 176 -0.50 -12.02 -2.71
C GLU A 176 -1.33 -11.09 -3.60
N ILE A 177 -0.86 -9.86 -3.73
CA ILE A 177 -1.47 -8.80 -4.51
C ILE A 177 -0.40 -8.25 -5.45
N THR A 178 -0.67 -8.32 -6.75
CA THR A 178 0.16 -7.66 -7.77
C THR A 178 -0.67 -6.59 -8.47
N ILE A 179 -0.18 -5.36 -8.53
CA ILE A 179 -0.78 -4.27 -9.30
C ILE A 179 0.20 -3.90 -10.41
N ILE A 180 -0.30 -3.83 -11.63
CA ILE A 180 0.53 -3.61 -12.82
C ILE A 180 -0.10 -2.48 -13.65
N PRO A 181 0.67 -1.52 -14.17
CA PRO A 181 0.10 -0.48 -15.03
C PRO A 181 -0.43 -1.04 -16.34
N ASN A 182 -1.50 -0.42 -16.83
CA ASN A 182 -1.95 -0.60 -18.22
C ASN A 182 -1.02 0.17 -19.17
N GLN A 183 -0.62 -0.46 -20.27
CA GLN A 183 0.36 0.14 -21.20
C GLN A 183 -0.26 1.19 -22.13
N THR A 184 -1.56 1.12 -22.36
CA THR A 184 -2.32 2.05 -23.20
C THR A 184 -3.70 2.24 -22.62
N GLN A 185 -4.35 3.34 -22.99
CA GLN A 185 -5.76 3.55 -22.70
C GLN A 185 -6.58 2.49 -23.45
N ASP A 186 -6.98 1.41 -22.77
CA ASP A 186 -7.81 0.38 -23.39
C ASP A 186 -9.15 0.98 -23.78
N LYS A 187 -9.48 0.91 -25.08
CA LYS A 187 -10.79 1.34 -25.62
C LYS A 187 -11.93 0.38 -25.23
N HIS A 188 -11.66 -0.64 -24.42
CA HIS A 188 -12.58 -1.73 -24.09
C HIS A 188 -12.43 -2.21 -22.65
N SER A 189 -12.29 -1.31 -21.67
CA SER A 189 -12.62 -1.66 -20.29
C SER A 189 -14.14 -1.63 -20.15
N ASP A 190 -14.78 -2.77 -20.48
CA ASP A 190 -16.05 -3.09 -19.85
C ASP A 190 -15.77 -3.18 -18.35
N ASN A 191 -16.24 -2.12 -17.70
CA ASN A 191 -15.99 -1.79 -16.34
C ASN A 191 -16.41 -2.95 -15.41
N ASN A 192 -15.45 -3.64 -14.81
CA ASN A 192 -15.62 -4.22 -13.46
C ASN A 192 -15.75 -3.12 -12.38
N TYR A 193 -16.25 -1.94 -12.76
CA TYR A 193 -16.72 -0.93 -11.83
C TYR A 193 -18.15 -1.33 -11.52
N SER A 194 -18.37 -1.90 -10.33
CA SER A 194 -19.72 -1.92 -9.78
C SER A 194 -20.11 -0.46 -9.49
N HIS A 195 -20.68 0.23 -10.48
CA HIS A 195 -21.39 1.47 -10.27
C HIS A 195 -22.55 1.17 -9.33
N LEU A 196 -22.47 1.66 -8.09
CA LEU A 196 -23.63 1.77 -7.23
C LEU A 196 -24.15 3.20 -7.31
N PRO A 197 -25.47 3.40 -7.44
CA PRO A 197 -26.05 4.72 -7.61
C PRO A 197 -25.77 5.59 -6.38
N ILE A 198 -25.34 6.82 -6.65
CA ILE A 198 -25.30 7.91 -5.68
C ILE A 198 -26.74 8.16 -5.21
N TYR A 199 -27.08 7.74 -3.99
CA TYR A 199 -28.29 8.21 -3.33
C TYR A 199 -28.08 9.66 -2.90
N SER A 200 -28.31 10.56 -3.85
CA SER A 200 -28.68 11.95 -3.58
C SER A 200 -30.14 11.98 -3.16
N LYS A 201 -30.38 12.22 -1.87
CA LYS A 201 -31.32 13.23 -1.38
C LYS A 201 -31.39 13.18 0.15
N SER A 202 -31.23 14.37 0.73
CA SER A 202 -31.75 14.81 2.02
C SER A 202 -32.96 13.99 2.50
N VAL A 203 -32.75 13.20 3.56
CA VAL A 203 -33.79 12.92 4.57
C VAL A 203 -33.10 12.92 5.92
N SER A 204 -33.31 14.02 6.66
CA SER A 204 -33.08 14.10 8.08
C SER A 204 -33.78 12.98 8.83
N THR A 205 -33.22 12.64 9.98
CA THR A 205 -33.84 11.99 11.15
C THR A 205 -33.91 10.46 11.16
N LEU A 206 -33.44 9.92 12.29
CA LEU A 206 -33.70 8.59 12.86
C LEU A 206 -32.84 7.41 12.36
N LEU A 207 -31.69 7.21 13.04
CA LEU A 207 -31.31 5.94 13.67
C LEU A 207 -30.05 6.16 14.52
N ILE A 208 -30.25 6.84 15.65
CA ILE A 208 -29.48 6.53 16.86
C ILE A 208 -30.02 5.19 17.33
N VAL A 209 -29.19 4.14 17.35
CA VAL A 209 -29.05 3.10 18.39
C VAL A 209 -28.03 2.07 17.88
N ASN A 210 -27.08 1.73 18.76
CA ASN A 210 -25.97 0.75 18.65
C ASN A 210 -24.59 1.25 18.25
N SER A 211 -24.15 2.38 18.81
CA SER A 211 -22.72 2.71 18.98
C SER A 211 -22.14 2.26 20.34
N LEU A 212 -22.71 1.23 20.97
CA LEU A 212 -22.20 0.69 22.22
C LEU A 212 -22.03 -0.80 22.06
N ILE A 213 -20.84 -1.28 22.46
CA ILE A 213 -20.33 -2.65 22.38
C ILE A 213 -19.59 -2.96 21.07
N PHE A 214 -18.40 -2.35 20.91
CA PHE A 214 -17.13 -3.08 20.77
C PHE A 214 -15.97 -2.08 20.94
N SER A 215 -15.90 -1.48 22.13
CA SER A 215 -14.64 -0.96 22.67
C SER A 215 -13.79 -2.17 23.07
N HIS A 216 -12.83 -2.54 22.23
CA HIS A 216 -11.57 -3.23 22.55
C HIS A 216 -11.10 -4.01 21.33
N LEU A 217 -10.35 -3.35 20.44
CA LEU A 217 -9.25 -3.99 19.74
C LEU A 217 -8.15 -2.96 19.58
N SER A 218 -7.03 -3.24 20.26
CA SER A 218 -5.77 -2.51 20.22
C SER A 218 -5.39 -2.14 18.79
N THR A 219 -5.26 -0.84 18.54
CA THR A 219 -4.37 -0.29 17.53
C THR A 219 -2.94 -0.64 17.94
N TYR A 220 -2.40 -1.70 17.36
CA TYR A 220 -0.94 -1.87 17.29
C TYR A 220 -0.46 -1.10 16.06
N PHE A 221 0.21 0.02 16.30
CA PHE A 221 1.19 0.54 15.35
C PHE A 221 2.31 -0.49 15.26
N VAL A 222 2.56 -1.01 14.06
CA VAL A 222 3.72 -1.85 13.72
C VAL A 222 4.70 -0.99 12.93
#